data_AF-A0A2N0QYK8-F1
#
_entry.id   AF-A0A2N0QYK8-F1
#
_cell.length_a   1.000
_cell.length_b   1.000
_cell.length_c   1.000
_cell.angle_alpha   90.00
_cell.angle_beta   90.00
_cell.angle_gamma   90.00
#
_symmetry.space_group_name_H-M   'P 1'
#
loop_
_entity.id
_entity.type
_entity.pdbx_description
1 polymer ?
#
loop_
_entity_poly.entity_id
_entity_poly.type
_entity_poly.pdbx_seq_one_letter_code
_entity_poly.pdbx_strand_id
1 'polypeptide(L)'
;MIENWDTDTLVDFLKEQNLKLDKNDLGILHKQKVDSQAFLKLTEEKLLAPPYNFSGMYILLVQELEKGIEKYSIDGNSISTIRQFPLKTYPLEDKELTTMYKRNKGRLGNMPCYT
;
A
#
# COMPACT_ATOMS: atom_id res chain seq x y z
N MET A 1 2.48 1.90 -1.72
CA MET A 1 1.05 1.56 -1.51
C MET A 1 0.44 2.66 -0.66
N ILE A 2 -0.49 3.42 -1.25
CA ILE A 2 -1.28 4.47 -0.57
C ILE A 2 -2.39 3.84 0.31
N GLU A 3 -2.59 2.53 0.24
CA GLU A 3 -3.76 1.80 0.75
C GLU A 3 -4.03 1.89 2.25
N ASN A 4 -3.13 2.43 3.08
CA ASN A 4 -3.29 2.43 4.54
C ASN A 4 -2.86 3.75 5.22
N TRP A 5 -2.90 4.88 4.51
CA TRP A 5 -2.61 6.16 5.15
C TRP A 5 -3.79 6.63 5.98
N ASP A 6 -3.50 7.05 7.20
CA ASP A 6 -4.44 7.77 8.03
C ASP A 6 -4.67 9.19 7.49
N THR A 7 -5.69 9.87 8.02
CA THR A 7 -6.07 11.21 7.56
C THR A 7 -4.95 12.22 7.72
N ASP A 8 -4.13 12.11 8.77
CA ASP A 8 -3.01 13.01 9.02
C ASP A 8 -1.89 12.82 7.97
N THR A 9 -1.50 11.57 7.71
CA THR A 9 -0.51 11.26 6.66
C THR A 9 -1.00 11.70 5.28
N LEU A 10 -2.29 11.52 4.98
CA LEU A 10 -2.89 12.01 3.73
C LEU A 10 -2.80 13.54 3.63
N VAL A 11 -3.15 14.26 4.69
CA VAL A 11 -3.10 15.74 4.71
C VAL A 11 -1.66 16.25 4.56
N ASP A 12 -0.69 15.63 5.21
CA ASP A 12 0.71 16.06 5.10
C ASP A 12 1.25 15.80 3.69
N PHE A 13 0.92 14.67 3.06
CA PHE A 13 1.24 14.42 1.66
C PHE A 13 0.66 15.50 0.73
N LEU A 14 -0.62 15.85 0.92
CA LEU A 14 -1.30 16.88 0.11
C LEU A 14 -0.67 18.27 0.27
N LYS A 15 -0.14 18.60 1.46
CA LYS A 15 0.63 19.84 1.66
C LYS A 15 1.94 19.83 0.86
N GLU A 16 2.65 18.70 0.85
CA GLU A 16 3.93 18.56 0.14
C GLU A 16 3.78 18.68 -1.39
N GLN A 17 2.64 18.29 -1.95
CA GLN A 17 2.37 18.42 -3.38
C GLN A 17 2.19 19.89 -3.84
N ASN A 18 2.16 20.87 -2.92
CA ASN A 18 2.03 22.31 -3.21
C ASN A 18 0.75 22.67 -4.00
N LEU A 19 -0.37 22.10 -3.58
CA LEU A 19 -1.66 22.13 -4.30
C LEU A 19 -2.44 23.44 -4.15
N LYS A 20 -1.83 24.48 -3.58
CA LYS A 20 -2.50 25.73 -3.18
C LYS A 20 -3.75 25.52 -2.32
N LEU A 21 -3.78 24.42 -1.57
CA LEU A 21 -4.83 24.16 -0.58
C LEU A 21 -4.67 25.11 0.59
N ASP A 22 -5.77 25.73 0.99
CA ASP A 22 -5.75 26.51 2.20
C ASP A 22 -5.91 25.60 3.43
N LYS A 23 -5.70 26.19 4.61
CA LYS A 23 -5.81 25.46 5.87
C LYS A 23 -7.24 24.96 6.13
N ASN A 24 -8.24 25.63 5.57
CA ASN A 24 -9.65 25.30 5.71
C ASN A 24 -10.00 24.07 4.87
N ASP A 25 -9.51 23.98 3.64
CA ASP A 25 -9.63 22.83 2.75
C ASP A 25 -9.09 21.55 3.41
N LEU A 26 -7.88 21.63 3.95
CA LEU A 26 -7.26 20.53 4.70
C LEU A 26 -8.02 20.21 6.00
N GLY A 27 -8.57 21.23 6.65
CA GLY A 27 -9.43 21.08 7.83
C GLY A 27 -10.73 20.33 7.52
N ILE A 28 -11.29 20.48 6.31
CA ILE A 28 -12.47 19.74 5.87
C ILE A 28 -12.16 18.24 5.74
N LEU A 29 -11.01 17.87 5.16
CA LEU A 29 -10.58 16.46 5.06
C LEU A 29 -10.47 15.82 6.44
N HIS A 30 -9.84 16.52 7.38
CA HIS A 30 -9.71 16.05 8.77
C HIS A 30 -11.08 15.94 9.47
N LYS A 31 -11.97 16.92 9.27
CA LYS A 31 -13.33 16.90 9.83
C LYS A 31 -14.18 15.74 9.30
N GLN A 32 -14.00 15.41 8.02
CA GLN A 32 -14.70 14.30 7.38
C GLN A 32 -14.01 12.94 7.65
N LYS A 33 -12.85 12.93 8.32
CA LYS A 33 -12.04 11.72 8.58
C LYS A 33 -11.82 10.90 7.32
N VAL A 34 -11.49 11.59 6.23
CA VAL A 34 -11.21 10.93 4.95
C VAL A 34 -9.86 10.25 5.07
N ASP A 35 -9.86 8.92 5.05
CA ASP A 35 -8.65 8.13 4.90
C ASP A 35 -8.25 8.05 3.41
N SER A 36 -7.05 7.54 3.11
CA SER A 36 -6.58 7.47 1.73
C SER A 36 -7.47 6.63 0.82
N GLN A 37 -8.12 5.60 1.35
CA GLN A 37 -8.99 4.74 0.56
C GLN A 37 -10.33 5.43 0.23
N ALA A 38 -10.89 6.17 1.19
CA ALA A 38 -12.06 7.01 0.99
C ALA A 38 -11.75 8.15 0.02
N PHE A 39 -10.56 8.76 0.13
CA PHE A 39 -10.09 9.79 -0.79
C PHE A 39 -10.05 9.30 -2.24
N LEU A 40 -9.47 8.11 -2.48
CA LEU A 40 -9.44 7.48 -3.81
C LEU A 40 -10.82 7.13 -4.37
N LYS A 41 -11.85 7.02 -3.52
CA LYS A 41 -13.23 6.75 -3.93
C LYS A 41 -14.04 8.03 -4.15
N LEU A 42 -13.47 9.22 -3.90
CA LEU A 42 -14.15 10.48 -4.15
C LEU A 42 -14.13 10.79 -5.65
N THR A 43 -15.31 10.95 -6.23
CA THR A 43 -15.48 11.41 -7.61
C THR A 43 -15.42 12.93 -7.68
N GLU A 44 -15.17 13.46 -8.88
CA GLU A 44 -15.13 14.90 -9.13
C GLU A 44 -16.38 15.63 -8.61
N GLU A 45 -17.56 15.07 -8.88
CA GLU A 45 -18.84 15.62 -8.39
C GLU A 45 -18.89 15.73 -6.87
N LYS A 46 -18.35 14.74 -6.14
CA LYS A 46 -18.34 14.75 -4.67
C LYS A 46 -17.37 15.78 -4.10
N LEU A 47 -16.26 16.02 -4.79
CA LEU A 47 -15.26 17.02 -4.39
C LEU A 47 -15.77 18.44 -4.62
N LEU A 48 -16.56 18.66 -5.67
CA LEU A 48 -17.21 19.95 -5.96
C LEU A 48 -18.42 20.22 -5.06
N ALA A 49 -19.07 19.18 -4.56
CA ALA A 49 -20.25 19.31 -3.70
C ALA A 49 -19.86 19.61 -2.24
N PRO A 50 -20.79 20.21 -1.46
CA PRO A 50 -20.65 20.24 0.00
C PRO A 50 -20.54 18.81 0.54
N PRO A 51 -19.68 18.55 1.54
CA PRO A 51 -19.01 19.52 2.40
C PRO A 51 -17.64 20.00 1.91
N TYR A 52 -17.13 19.49 0.79
CA TYR A 52 -15.75 19.73 0.33
C TYR A 52 -15.62 21.04 -0.44
N ASN A 53 -16.50 21.29 -1.42
CA ASN A 53 -16.49 22.51 -2.24
C ASN A 53 -15.09 22.86 -2.79
N PHE A 54 -14.27 21.85 -3.12
CA PHE A 54 -12.92 22.10 -3.60
C PHE A 54 -12.93 22.78 -4.97
N SER A 55 -12.01 23.71 -5.15
CA SER A 55 -11.79 24.38 -6.44
C SER A 55 -11.38 23.36 -7.52
N GLY A 56 -11.74 23.61 -8.79
CA GLY A 56 -11.48 22.71 -9.92
C GLY A 56 -10.00 22.33 -10.14
N MET A 57 -9.05 23.04 -9.52
CA MET A 57 -7.64 22.64 -9.47
C MET A 57 -7.43 21.28 -8.78
N TYR A 58 -8.31 20.92 -7.83
CA TYR A 58 -8.24 19.66 -7.08
C TYR A 58 -8.61 18.43 -7.93
N ILE A 59 -9.56 18.60 -8.85
CA ILE A 59 -9.98 17.55 -9.78
C ILE A 59 -8.80 17.11 -10.66
N LEU A 60 -8.05 18.08 -11.20
CA LEU A 60 -6.88 17.81 -12.02
C LEU A 60 -5.82 17.00 -11.25
N LEU A 61 -5.71 17.20 -9.94
CA LEU A 61 -4.75 16.49 -9.10
C LEU A 61 -5.17 15.08 -8.75
N VAL A 62 -6.45 14.84 -8.52
CA VAL A 62 -6.94 13.46 -8.35
C VAL A 62 -6.68 12.66 -9.63
N GLN A 63 -6.92 13.25 -10.80
CA GLN A 63 -6.57 12.64 -12.09
C GLN A 63 -5.05 12.41 -12.25
N GLU A 64 -4.21 13.36 -11.81
CA GLU A 64 -2.74 13.23 -11.87
C GLU A 64 -2.24 12.13 -10.92
N LEU A 65 -2.82 12.03 -9.73
CA LEU A 65 -2.52 11.01 -8.73
C LEU A 65 -3.00 9.62 -9.18
N GLU A 66 -4.19 9.51 -9.78
CA GLU A 66 -4.67 8.25 -10.38
C GLU A 66 -3.72 7.77 -11.48
N LYS A 67 -3.32 8.64 -12.40
CA LYS A 67 -2.33 8.33 -13.45
C LYS A 67 -0.96 7.95 -12.86
N GLY A 68 -0.53 8.65 -11.82
CA GLY A 68 0.70 8.35 -11.09
C GLY A 68 0.64 6.96 -10.45
N ILE A 69 -0.45 6.65 -9.77
CA ILE A 69 -0.69 5.33 -9.16
C ILE A 69 -0.73 4.25 -10.23
N GLU A 70 -1.40 4.47 -11.37
CA GLU A 70 -1.43 3.51 -12.48
C GLU A 70 -0.01 3.24 -13.03
N LYS A 71 0.78 4.31 -13.23
CA LYS A 71 2.18 4.20 -13.67
C LYS A 71 3.07 3.42 -12.67
N TYR A 72 2.81 3.56 -11.38
CA TYR A 72 3.58 2.91 -10.30
C TYR A 72 2.85 1.71 -9.68
N SER A 73 1.75 1.25 -10.29
CA SER A 73 1.05 0.04 -9.88
C SER A 73 1.92 -1.14 -10.28
N ILE A 74 2.79 -1.54 -9.35
CA ILE A 74 3.37 -2.87 -9.32
C ILE A 74 2.18 -3.78 -9.05
N ASP A 75 1.64 -4.39 -10.09
CA ASP A 75 0.73 -5.51 -9.92
C ASP A 75 1.41 -6.49 -8.95
N GLY A 76 0.72 -6.93 -7.89
CA GLY A 76 1.30 -7.88 -6.92
C GLY A 76 1.80 -9.19 -7.58
N ASN A 77 1.52 -9.37 -8.86
CA ASN A 77 2.03 -10.40 -9.76
C ASN A 77 3.54 -10.26 -10.08
N SER A 78 4.11 -9.06 -9.95
CA SER A 78 5.52 -8.77 -10.27
C SER A 78 6.55 -9.36 -9.31
N ILE A 79 6.17 -9.82 -8.11
CA ILE A 79 7.13 -10.52 -7.21
C ILE A 79 7.64 -11.82 -7.85
N SER A 80 6.82 -12.46 -8.70
CA SER A 80 7.21 -13.67 -9.44
C SER A 80 8.20 -13.39 -10.58
N THR A 81 8.25 -12.16 -11.07
CA THR A 81 9.06 -11.74 -12.24
C THR A 81 10.35 -11.03 -11.86
N ILE A 82 10.55 -10.68 -10.58
CA ILE A 82 11.87 -10.29 -10.07
C ILE A 82 12.81 -11.45 -10.37
N ARG A 83 13.82 -11.22 -11.23
CA ARG A 83 14.89 -12.17 -11.47
C ARG A 83 15.48 -12.53 -10.11
N GLN A 84 15.21 -13.74 -9.63
CA GLN A 84 15.87 -14.28 -8.46
C GLN A 84 17.36 -14.27 -8.78
N PHE A 85 18.12 -13.44 -8.06
CA PHE A 85 19.57 -13.48 -8.14
C PHE A 85 20.00 -14.93 -7.88
N PRO A 86 20.95 -15.49 -8.65
CA PRO A 86 21.43 -16.83 -8.38
C PRO A 86 21.98 -16.86 -6.95
N LEU A 87 21.25 -17.52 -6.06
CA LEU A 87 21.67 -17.70 -4.68
C LEU A 87 22.94 -18.53 -4.71
N LYS A 88 24.06 -17.93 -4.31
CA LYS A 88 25.26 -18.71 -4.02
C LYS A 88 24.96 -19.54 -2.78
N THR A 89 24.73 -20.83 -3.00
CA THR A 89 24.56 -21.82 -1.94
C THR A 89 25.92 -22.07 -1.31
N TYR A 90 26.12 -21.53 -0.10
CA TYR A 90 27.26 -21.94 0.72
C TYR A 90 26.90 -23.23 1.44
N PRO A 91 27.75 -24.27 1.44
CA PRO A 91 27.52 -25.46 2.24
C PRO A 91 27.44 -25.05 3.72
N LEU A 92 26.26 -25.26 4.30
CA LEU A 92 26.00 -24.93 5.69
C LEU A 92 26.46 -26.09 6.56
N GLU A 93 27.70 -26.03 7.04
CA GLU A 93 28.30 -27.07 7.91
C GLU A 93 27.90 -26.93 9.38
N ASP A 94 26.69 -26.45 9.66
CA ASP A 94 26.22 -26.32 11.03
C ASP A 94 25.45 -27.59 11.46
N LYS A 95 26.12 -28.43 12.25
CA LYS A 95 25.60 -29.74 12.70
C LYS A 95 24.31 -29.60 13.52
N GLU A 96 24.17 -28.50 14.25
CA GLU A 96 23.00 -28.15 15.05
C GLU A 96 21.75 -28.00 14.15
N LEU A 97 21.87 -27.23 13.07
CA LEU A 97 20.75 -26.95 12.16
C LEU A 97 20.36 -28.18 11.34
N THR A 98 21.35 -28.97 10.91
CA THR A 98 21.10 -30.25 10.22
C THR A 98 20.30 -31.22 11.09
N THR A 99 20.59 -31.24 12.39
CA THR A 99 19.89 -32.10 13.36
C THR A 99 18.45 -31.62 13.58
N MET A 100 18.25 -30.29 13.65
CA MET A 100 16.93 -29.68 13.78
C MET A 100 16.03 -29.95 12.56
N TYR A 101 16.55 -29.79 11.34
CA TYR A 101 15.81 -30.08 10.10
C TYR A 101 15.42 -31.56 9.98
N LYS A 102 16.33 -32.49 10.29
CA LYS A 102 16.05 -33.93 10.30
C LYS A 102 14.96 -34.29 11.33
N ARG A 103 15.00 -33.67 12.51
CA ARG A 103 14.00 -33.85 13.57
C ARG A 103 12.61 -33.35 13.14
N ASN A 104 12.53 -32.24 12.43
CA ASN A 104 11.26 -31.68 11.95
C ASN A 104 10.67 -32.47 10.78
N LYS A 105 11.50 -32.92 9.83
CA LYS A 105 11.06 -33.73 8.69
C LYS A 105 10.44 -35.07 9.12
N GLY A 106 10.96 -35.69 10.19
CA GLY A 106 10.40 -36.94 10.74
C GLY A 106 9.04 -36.78 11.44
N ARG A 107 8.65 -35.58 11.86
CA ARG A 107 7.36 -35.33 12.54
C ARG A 107 6.20 -35.11 11.56
N LEU A 108 6.50 -34.61 10.36
CA LEU A 108 5.50 -34.39 9.30
C LEU A 108 5.09 -35.69 8.59
N GLY A 109 5.96 -36.70 8.54
CA GLY A 109 5.67 -37.99 7.90
C GLY A 109 4.79 -38.94 8.73
N ASN A 110 4.56 -38.63 10.01
CA ASN A 110 3.82 -39.49 10.95
C ASN A 110 2.47 -38.88 11.35
N MET A 111 1.89 -38.01 10.52
CA MET A 111 0.54 -37.50 10.75
C MET A 111 -0.45 -38.57 10.26
N PRO A 112 -1.16 -39.27 11.17
CA PRO A 112 -2.15 -40.24 10.74
C PRO A 112 -3.27 -39.50 10.01
N CYS A 113 -3.48 -39.86 8.74
CA CYS A 113 -4.70 -39.47 8.04
C CYS A 113 -5.87 -40.19 8.70
N TYR A 114 -6.68 -39.47 9.47
CA TYR A 114 -7.98 -39.97 9.90
C TYR A 114 -8.91 -39.94 8.67
N THR A 115 -9.12 -41.11 8.06
CA THR A 115 -10.16 -41.36 7.05
C THR A 115 -11.46 -41.76 7.71
#